data_AF-A0AAD9NU24-F1
#
_entry.id   AF-A0AAD9NU24-F1
#
_cell.length_a   1.000
_cell.length_b   1.000
_cell.length_c   1.000
_cell.angle_alpha   90.00
_cell.angle_beta   90.00
_cell.angle_gamma   90.00
#
_symmetry.space_group_name_H-M   'P 1'
#
loop_
_entity.id
_entity.type
_entity.pdbx_description
1 polymer ?
#
loop_
_entity_poly.entity_id
_entity_poly.type
_entity_poly.pdbx_seq_one_letter_code
_entity_poly.pdbx_strand_id
1 'polypeptide(L)'
;MDFELAAWRAAAHVMPEVECKGCAFHWGQAVWRKAQDTGLRQPYLEDNSTDIYARKLMALPLLPAEHVTPVFRVLEAKARTP
;
A
#
# COMPACT_ATOMS: atom_id res chain seq x y z
N MET A 1 5.99 -7.84 8.43
CA MET A 1 5.31 -9.06 7.94
C MET A 1 4.31 -8.71 6.84
N ASP A 2 3.82 -9.71 6.10
CA ASP A 2 2.65 -9.55 5.22
C ASP A 2 1.38 -9.27 6.05
N PHE A 3 0.28 -8.87 5.42
CA PHE A 3 -0.95 -8.41 6.05
C PHE A 3 -2.01 -9.52 6.24
N GLU A 4 -1.61 -10.79 6.17
CA GLU A 4 -2.52 -11.92 6.35
C GLU A 4 -2.93 -12.10 7.83
N LEU A 5 -4.22 -12.06 8.11
CA LEU A 5 -4.77 -12.12 9.47
C LEU A 5 -4.28 -13.35 10.27
N ALA A 6 -4.16 -14.51 9.63
CA ALA A 6 -3.69 -15.73 10.29
C ALA A 6 -2.24 -15.60 10.78
N ALA A 7 -1.35 -15.05 9.96
CA ALA A 7 0.05 -14.81 10.31
C ALA A 7 0.17 -13.79 11.46
N TRP A 8 -0.64 -12.72 11.45
CA TRP A 8 -0.68 -11.74 12.54
C TRP A 8 -1.12 -12.37 13.87
N ARG A 9 -2.18 -13.19 13.86
CA ARG A 9 -2.65 -13.89 15.06
C ARG A 9 -1.62 -14.88 15.60
N ALA A 10 -0.99 -15.65 14.72
CA ALA A 10 0.05 -16.59 15.11
C ALA A 10 1.26 -15.88 15.72
N ALA A 11 1.72 -14.78 15.11
CA ALA A 11 2.84 -14.00 15.63
C ALA A 11 2.54 -13.39 17.02
N ALA A 12 1.35 -12.81 17.19
CA ALA A 12 0.91 -12.28 18.49
C ALA A 12 0.77 -13.36 19.57
N HIS A 13 0.42 -14.59 19.20
CA HIS A 13 0.32 -15.72 20.13
C HIS A 13 1.70 -16.24 20.57
N VAL A 14 2.63 -16.38 19.63
CA VAL A 14 3.96 -16.97 19.89
C VAL A 14 4.94 -15.94 20.47
N MET A 15 4.80 -14.66 20.12
CA MET A 15 5.68 -13.56 20.54
C MET A 15 4.86 -12.36 21.04
N PRO A 16 4.16 -12.48 22.19
CA PRO A 16 3.21 -11.46 22.65
C PRO A 16 3.85 -10.12 23.03
N GLU A 17 5.15 -10.12 23.36
CA GLU A 17 5.89 -8.91 23.72
C GLU A 17 6.50 -8.19 22.51
N VAL A 18 6.47 -8.80 21.33
CA VAL A 18 7.06 -8.22 20.11
C VAL A 18 6.00 -7.41 19.38
N GLU A 19 6.34 -6.16 19.06
CA GLU A 19 5.50 -5.32 18.22
C GLU A 19 5.51 -5.83 16.77
N CYS A 20 4.40 -6.42 16.32
CA CYS A 20 4.22 -6.81 14.92
C CYS A 20 4.02 -5.58 14.03
N LYS A 21 4.90 -5.41 13.03
CA LYS A 21 4.81 -4.33 12.03
C LYS A 21 4.55 -4.86 10.63
N GLY A 22 3.65 -4.19 9.92
CA GLY A 22 3.47 -4.37 8.49
C GLY A 22 4.75 -4.04 7.72
N CYS A 23 5.00 -4.73 6.61
CA CYS A 23 6.20 -4.52 5.79
C CYS A 23 5.88 -3.68 4.56
N ALA A 24 6.61 -2.57 4.38
CA ALA A 24 6.45 -1.69 3.21
C ALA A 24 6.68 -2.40 1.88
N PHE A 25 7.59 -3.38 1.82
CA PHE A 25 7.82 -4.20 0.64
C PHE A 25 6.57 -5.03 0.27
N HIS A 26 5.97 -5.73 1.22
CA HIS A 26 4.75 -6.51 0.99
C HIS A 26 3.55 -5.62 0.62
N TRP A 27 3.47 -4.42 1.21
CA TRP A 27 2.50 -3.41 0.79
C TRP A 27 2.68 -3.00 -0.67
N GLY A 28 3.92 -2.67 -1.08
CA GLY A 28 4.23 -2.34 -2.47
C GLY A 28 3.86 -3.46 -3.44
N GLN A 29 4.14 -4.71 -3.07
CA GLN A 29 3.73 -5.88 -3.85
C GLN A 29 2.19 -6.01 -3.97
N ALA A 30 1.44 -5.72 -2.89
CA ALA A 30 -0.01 -5.76 -2.92
C ALA A 30 -0.60 -4.68 -3.83
N VAL A 31 -0.08 -3.45 -3.77
CA VAL A 31 -0.45 -2.36 -4.68
C VAL A 31 -0.11 -2.73 -6.13
N TRP A 32 1.07 -3.29 -6.38
CA TRP A 32 1.48 -3.70 -7.72
C TRP A 32 0.62 -4.82 -8.31
N ARG A 33 0.28 -5.84 -7.51
CA ARG A 33 -0.68 -6.88 -7.92
C ARG A 33 -2.02 -6.26 -8.28
N LYS A 34 -2.53 -5.34 -7.44
CA LYS A 34 -3.81 -4.67 -7.72
C LYS A 34 -3.77 -3.83 -8.99
N ALA A 35 -2.68 -3.10 -9.24
CA ALA A 35 -2.51 -2.33 -10.47
C ALA A 35 -2.55 -3.22 -11.71
N GLN A 36 -1.94 -4.40 -11.66
CA GLN A 36 -2.03 -5.38 -12.75
C GLN A 36 -3.47 -5.89 -12.93
N ASP A 37 -4.16 -6.24 -11.84
CA ASP A 37 -5.54 -6.74 -11.87
C ASP A 37 -6.54 -5.72 -12.43
N THR A 38 -6.25 -4.42 -12.29
CA THR A 38 -7.08 -3.33 -12.82
C THR A 38 -6.66 -2.87 -14.22
N GLY A 39 -5.75 -3.59 -14.90
CA GLY A 39 -5.28 -3.24 -16.24
C GLY A 39 -4.31 -2.05 -16.29
N LEU A 40 -3.81 -1.58 -15.14
CA LEU A 40 -2.89 -0.45 -15.05
C LEU A 40 -1.41 -0.85 -15.23
N ARG A 41 -1.11 -2.13 -15.53
CA ARG A 41 0.27 -2.60 -15.73
C ARG A 41 0.99 -1.80 -16.82
N GLN A 42 0.39 -1.69 -18.00
CA GLN A 42 1.01 -1.01 -19.13
C GLN A 42 1.08 0.51 -18.90
N PRO A 43 0.00 1.19 -18.48
CA PRO A 43 0.08 2.59 -18.05
C PRO A 43 1.14 2.88 -16.99
N TYR A 44 1.31 1.99 -16.00
CA TYR A 44 2.36 2.14 -15.00
C TYR A 44 3.79 2.10 -15.58
N LEU A 45 4.02 1.33 -16.64
CA LEU A 45 5.35 1.20 -17.27
C LEU A 45 5.64 2.30 -18.29
N GLU A 46 4.60 2.87 -18.91
CA GLU A 46 4.72 3.75 -20.07
C GLU A 46 4.33 5.20 -19.76
N ASP A 47 3.48 5.43 -18.75
CA ASP A 47 3.02 6.75 -18.33
C ASP A 47 3.56 7.11 -16.93
N ASN A 48 4.43 8.13 -16.94
CA ASN A 48 5.05 8.66 -15.72
C ASN A 48 4.02 9.17 -14.70
N SER A 49 2.85 9.65 -15.15
CA SER A 49 1.82 10.15 -14.24
C SER A 49 1.19 9.02 -13.40
N THR A 50 0.88 7.90 -14.06
CA THR A 50 0.37 6.67 -13.45
C THR A 50 1.42 6.05 -12.54
N ASP A 51 2.68 6.01 -12.99
CA ASP A 51 3.79 5.49 -12.22
C ASP A 51 4.00 6.28 -10.91
N ILE A 52 4.10 7.61 -11.00
CA ILE A 52 4.21 8.50 -9.84
C ILE A 52 3.00 8.34 -8.90
N TYR A 53 1.79 8.22 -9.45
CA TYR A 53 0.59 8.04 -8.65
C TYR A 53 0.61 6.71 -7.87
N ALA A 54 0.94 5.61 -8.54
CA ALA A 54 1.08 4.30 -7.90
C ALA A 54 2.20 4.31 -6.84
N ARG A 55 3.34 4.96 -7.10
CA ARG A 55 4.40 5.13 -6.10
C ARG A 55 3.96 5.93 -4.88
N LYS A 56 3.12 6.96 -5.05
CA LYS A 56 2.52 7.70 -3.92
C LYS A 56 1.63 6.81 -3.06
N LEU A 57 0.84 5.92 -3.67
CA LEU A 57 0.06 4.91 -2.94
C LEU A 57 0.97 3.93 -2.19
N MET A 58 2.05 3.46 -2.83
CA MET A 58 3.04 2.57 -2.19
C MET A 58 3.77 3.24 -1.02
N ALA A 59 3.94 4.56 -1.06
CA ALA A 59 4.61 5.32 0.00
C ALA A 59 3.71 5.66 1.20
N LEU A 60 2.39 5.41 1.14
CA LEU A 60 1.46 5.75 2.23
C LEU A 60 1.90 5.25 3.62
N PRO A 61 2.36 4.00 3.80
CA PRO A 61 2.79 3.50 5.11
C PRO A 61 4.06 4.15 5.67
N LEU A 62 4.76 4.97 4.88
CA LEU A 62 5.95 5.70 5.32
C LEU A 62 5.60 7.03 6.00
N LEU A 63 4.32 7.42 5.98
CA LEU A 63 3.83 8.60 6.68
C LEU A 63 3.58 8.29 8.16
N PRO A 64 3.59 9.32 9.03
CA PRO A 64 2.96 9.22 10.35
C PRO A 64 1.53 8.69 10.22
N ALA A 65 1.11 7.85 11.16
CA ALA A 65 -0.15 7.11 11.09
C ALA A 65 -1.37 8.04 10.93
N GLU A 66 -1.34 9.19 11.59
CA GLU A 66 -2.35 10.25 11.52
C GLU A 66 -2.50 10.88 10.12
N HIS A 67 -1.48 10.77 9.26
CA HIS A 67 -1.46 11.33 7.92
C HIS A 67 -1.81 10.33 6.82
N VAL A 68 -1.76 9.02 7.11
CA VAL A 68 -2.05 7.97 6.11
C VAL A 68 -3.44 8.14 5.50
N THR A 69 -4.48 8.21 6.34
CA THR A 69 -5.87 8.36 5.88
C THR A 69 -6.12 9.70 5.18
N PRO A 70 -5.72 10.86 5.73
CA PRO A 70 -5.85 12.15 5.04
C PRO A 70 -5.18 12.16 3.65
N VAL A 71 -3.94 11.68 3.53
CA VAL A 71 -3.22 11.68 2.25
C VAL A 71 -3.84 10.69 1.27
N PHE A 72 -4.31 9.52 1.73
CA PHE A 72 -5.07 8.60 0.90
C PHE A 72 -6.31 9.27 0.28
N ARG A 73 -7.08 10.04 1.06
CA ARG A 73 -8.26 10.77 0.54
C ARG A 73 -7.89 11.82 -0.51
N VAL A 74 -6.75 12.49 -0.35
CA VAL A 74 -6.24 13.43 -1.37
C VAL A 74 -5.89 12.70 -2.67
N LEU A 75 -5.25 11.52 -2.58
CA LEU A 75 -4.95 10.71 -3.77
C LEU A 75 -6.24 10.20 -4.43
N GLU A 76 -7.19 9.69 -3.64
CA GLU A 76 -8.50 9.21 -4.12
C GLU A 76 -9.26 10.30 -4.89
N ALA A 77 -9.30 11.54 -4.37
CA ALA A 77 -9.96 12.64 -5.06
C ALA A 77 -9.30 12.95 -6.42
N LYS A 78 -7.95 12.90 -6.49
CA LYS A 78 -7.20 13.15 -7.73
C LYS A 78 -7.43 12.08 -8.80
N ALA A 79 -7.67 10.83 -8.41
CA ALA A 79 -7.97 9.76 -9.35
C ALA A 79 -9.38 9.85 -9.97
N ARG A 80 -10.27 10.68 -9.39
CA ARG A 80 -11.66 10.86 -9.84
C ARG A 80 -11.86 12.14 -10.66
N THR A 81 -10.86 13.00 -10.74
CA THR A 81 -10.88 14.19 -11.61
C THR A 81 -10.60 13.78 -13.06
N PRO A 82 -11.43 14.22 -14.04
CA PRO A 82 -11.23 13.95 -15.46
C PRO A 82 -9.90 14.46 -16.01
#